data_AF-A0A101CFL9-F1
#
_entry.id   AF-A0A101CFL9-F1
#
_cell.length_a   1.000
_cell.length_b   1.000
_cell.length_c   1.000
_cell.angle_alpha   90.00
_cell.angle_beta   90.00
_cell.angle_gamma   90.00
#
_symmetry.space_group_name_H-M   'P 1'
#
loop_
_entity.id
_entity.type
_entity.pdbx_description
1 polymer ?
#
loop_
_entity_poly.entity_id
_entity_poly.type
_entity_poly.pdbx_seq_one_letter_code
_entity_poly.pdbx_strand_id
1 'polypeptide(L)'
;MFIFFFIIIALLFFGFAIYARPKGEPINFTDRKEITEASLRDLIIMVEKCPTFLIDKFRFELFYTKRIENKIISKAVYDKFENKFISRDYYLNLLEKCEEKDINNIPKSIDDYYFYKSIFLRGVHLSDRKEKLIFEVNENDSVRLVAEPNNVFDKDAIKVEWNETTIGYIPSESTFDFHKLLHSDYKAFVYDIQYSRYDRIECIISFYLKHE
;
A
#
# COMPACT_ATOMS: atom_id res chain seq x y z
N MET A 1 23.10 -35.05 32.42
CA MET A 1 23.38 -33.84 31.60
C MET A 1 23.05 -34.04 30.12
N PHE A 2 23.36 -35.19 29.51
CA PHE A 2 23.02 -35.48 28.10
C PHE A 2 21.52 -35.51 27.77
N ILE A 3 20.66 -36.00 28.66
CA ILE A 3 19.20 -36.08 28.42
C ILE A 3 18.57 -34.68 28.30
N PHE A 4 19.03 -33.71 29.10
CA PHE A 4 18.56 -32.32 29.02
C PHE A 4 18.97 -31.64 27.70
N PHE A 5 20.16 -31.97 27.18
CA PHE A 5 20.64 -31.45 25.89
C PHE A 5 19.81 -32.00 24.72
N PHE A 6 19.44 -33.29 24.76
CA PHE A 6 18.53 -33.88 23.77
C PHE A 6 17.10 -33.35 23.89
N ILE A 7 16.61 -33.03 25.08
CA ILE A 7 15.28 -32.39 25.25
C ILE A 7 15.29 -30.96 24.72
N ILE A 8 16.37 -30.20 24.90
CA ILE A 8 16.50 -28.84 24.35
C ILE A 8 16.65 -28.89 22.82
N ILE A 9 17.44 -29.82 22.28
CA ILE A 9 17.55 -30.03 20.83
C ILE A 9 16.22 -30.53 20.26
N ALA A 10 15.55 -31.47 20.92
CA ALA A 10 14.23 -31.93 20.52
C ALA A 10 13.21 -30.79 20.64
N LEU A 11 13.26 -29.90 21.63
CA LEU A 11 12.41 -28.71 21.69
C LEU A 11 12.82 -27.63 20.68
N LEU A 12 14.06 -27.62 20.18
CA LEU A 12 14.47 -26.75 19.06
C LEU A 12 14.04 -27.32 17.71
N PHE A 13 13.96 -28.65 17.56
CA PHE A 13 13.50 -29.34 16.35
C PHE A 13 11.98 -29.61 16.34
N PHE A 14 11.32 -29.77 17.50
CA PHE A 14 9.87 -29.95 17.69
C PHE A 14 9.16 -28.69 18.20
N GLY A 15 9.88 -27.70 18.72
CA GLY A 15 9.39 -26.33 18.91
C GLY A 15 9.16 -25.60 17.59
N PHE A 16 9.47 -26.25 16.46
CA PHE A 16 8.70 -26.16 15.22
C PHE A 16 7.27 -26.68 15.46
N ALA A 17 6.55 -26.07 16.41
CA ALA A 17 5.15 -26.32 16.66
C ALA A 17 4.34 -25.84 15.45
N ILE A 18 4.31 -26.71 14.43
CA ILE A 18 3.14 -27.20 13.70
C ILE A 18 2.01 -26.19 13.67
N TYR A 19 2.12 -25.22 12.76
CA TYR A 19 0.92 -24.62 12.20
C TYR A 19 0.61 -25.34 10.90
N ALA A 20 -0.50 -26.07 10.95
CA ALA A 20 -1.12 -26.76 9.86
C ALA A 20 -1.77 -25.76 8.88
N ARG A 21 -1.63 -25.98 7.56
CA ARG A 21 -2.59 -25.47 6.56
C ARG A 21 -4.03 -25.82 6.99
N PRO A 22 -5.09 -25.27 6.37
CA PRO A 22 -6.46 -25.77 6.58
C PRO A 22 -6.61 -27.30 6.41
N LYS A 23 -5.64 -27.94 5.74
CA LYS A 23 -5.50 -29.39 5.54
C LYS A 23 -4.57 -30.14 6.51
N GLY A 24 -3.95 -29.49 7.51
CA GLY A 24 -3.10 -30.19 8.49
C GLY A 24 -1.58 -30.07 8.31
N GLU A 25 -1.08 -29.57 7.17
CA GLU A 25 0.36 -29.64 6.84
C GLU A 25 1.20 -28.54 7.51
N PRO A 26 2.32 -28.85 8.18
CA PRO A 26 3.17 -27.86 8.84
C PRO A 26 3.82 -26.91 7.83
N ILE A 27 3.73 -25.60 8.09
CA ILE A 27 4.38 -24.56 7.29
C ILE A 27 5.88 -24.52 7.60
N ASN A 28 6.74 -24.67 6.59
CA ASN A 28 8.18 -24.55 6.75
C ASN A 28 8.69 -23.17 6.32
N PHE A 29 8.92 -22.28 7.29
CA PHE A 29 9.46 -20.93 7.06
C PHE A 29 10.90 -20.88 6.55
N THR A 30 11.54 -22.05 6.36
CA THR A 30 12.92 -22.18 5.91
C THR A 30 13.05 -22.95 4.61
N ASP A 31 11.95 -23.51 4.10
CA ASP A 31 11.92 -24.16 2.79
C ASP A 31 11.73 -23.12 1.69
N ARG A 32 12.81 -22.85 0.95
CA ARG A 32 12.81 -21.92 -0.17
C ARG A 32 11.84 -22.33 -1.27
N LYS A 33 11.65 -23.62 -1.50
CA LYS A 33 10.74 -24.10 -2.55
C LYS A 33 9.31 -23.75 -2.17
N GLU A 34 8.93 -24.01 -0.93
CA GLU A 34 7.61 -23.65 -0.40
C GLU A 34 7.35 -22.13 -0.49
N ILE A 35 8.32 -21.31 -0.09
CA ILE A 35 8.21 -19.84 -0.16
C ILE A 35 8.11 -19.33 -1.60
N THR A 36 8.85 -19.96 -2.52
CA THR A 36 8.84 -19.57 -3.94
C THR A 36 7.49 -19.88 -4.58
N GLU A 37 6.90 -21.03 -4.26
CA GLU A 37 5.64 -21.52 -4.83
C GLU A 37 4.38 -20.95 -4.15
N ALA A 38 4.49 -20.43 -2.93
CA ALA A 38 3.37 -19.85 -2.18
C ALA A 38 2.68 -18.70 -2.94
N SER A 39 1.36 -18.58 -2.81
CA SER A 39 0.63 -17.38 -3.29
C SER A 39 0.93 -16.16 -2.40
N LEU A 40 0.59 -14.95 -2.84
CA LEU A 40 0.76 -13.77 -1.98
C LEU A 40 -0.10 -13.85 -0.71
N ARG A 41 -1.32 -14.39 -0.83
CA ARG A 41 -2.22 -14.65 0.31
C ARG A 41 -1.56 -15.61 1.29
N ASP A 42 -0.97 -16.70 0.79
CA ASP A 42 -0.26 -17.67 1.63
C ASP A 42 0.95 -17.04 2.33
N LEU A 43 1.71 -16.20 1.62
CA LEU A 43 2.85 -15.51 2.23
C LEU A 43 2.41 -14.57 3.37
N ILE A 44 1.30 -13.85 3.25
CA ILE A 44 0.75 -13.03 4.35
C ILE A 44 0.40 -13.88 5.56
N ILE A 45 -0.22 -15.05 5.33
CA ILE A 45 -0.51 -16.01 6.40
C ILE A 45 0.79 -16.50 7.04
N MET A 46 1.81 -16.81 6.23
CA MET A 46 3.12 -17.22 6.73
C MET A 46 3.77 -16.12 7.59
N VAL A 47 3.71 -14.85 7.17
CA VAL A 47 4.26 -13.72 7.96
C VAL A 47 3.55 -13.57 9.31
N GLU A 48 2.22 -13.60 9.32
CA GLU A 48 1.43 -13.46 10.55
C GLU A 48 1.74 -14.57 11.55
N LYS A 49 1.82 -15.81 11.05
CA LYS A 49 2.08 -17.01 11.85
C LYS A 49 3.55 -17.22 12.18
N CYS A 50 4.47 -16.55 11.49
CA CYS A 50 5.89 -16.64 11.76
C CYS A 50 6.16 -16.18 13.21
N PRO A 51 6.77 -17.04 14.06
CA PRO A 51 7.19 -16.62 15.38
C PRO A 51 8.14 -15.42 15.30
N THR A 52 7.99 -14.44 16.18
CA THR A 52 8.77 -13.20 16.12
C THR A 52 10.29 -13.44 16.13
N PHE A 53 10.78 -14.46 16.82
CA PHE A 53 12.21 -14.81 16.84
C PHE A 53 12.72 -15.43 15.53
N LEU A 54 11.82 -15.86 14.63
CA LEU A 54 12.15 -16.40 13.30
C LEU A 54 11.89 -15.40 12.17
N ILE A 55 11.27 -14.26 12.44
CA ILE A 55 10.86 -13.33 11.39
C ILE A 55 12.04 -12.80 10.57
N ASP A 56 13.21 -12.59 11.21
CA ASP A 56 14.43 -12.18 10.50
C ASP A 56 14.91 -13.28 9.55
N LYS A 57 14.89 -14.53 9.99
CA LYS A 57 15.25 -15.67 9.15
C LYS A 57 14.27 -15.80 7.98
N PHE A 58 12.97 -15.66 8.25
CA PHE A 58 11.95 -15.69 7.21
C PHE A 58 12.11 -14.53 6.21
N ARG A 59 12.45 -13.33 6.67
CA ARG A 59 12.80 -12.17 5.82
C ARG A 59 13.98 -12.49 4.90
N PHE A 60 15.03 -13.16 5.41
CA PHE A 60 16.16 -13.60 4.59
C PHE A 60 15.73 -14.58 3.50
N GLU A 61 14.86 -15.54 3.79
CA GLU A 61 14.37 -16.48 2.78
C GLU A 61 13.47 -15.80 1.73
N LEU A 62 12.61 -14.87 2.15
CA LEU A 62 11.84 -14.01 1.25
C LEU A 62 12.74 -13.16 0.34
N PHE A 63 13.91 -12.73 0.84
CA PHE A 63 14.91 -12.03 0.05
C PHE A 63 15.54 -12.94 -1.01
N TYR A 64 15.98 -14.14 -0.65
CA TYR A 64 16.57 -15.09 -1.61
C TYR A 64 15.59 -15.54 -2.70
N THR A 65 14.31 -15.63 -2.37
CA THR A 65 13.24 -15.99 -3.31
C THR A 65 12.68 -14.79 -4.08
N LYS A 66 13.21 -13.57 -3.83
CA LYS A 66 12.72 -12.29 -4.37
C LYS A 66 11.28 -11.95 -4.03
N ARG A 67 10.64 -12.72 -3.15
CA ARG A 67 9.26 -12.50 -2.71
C ARG A 67 9.14 -11.26 -1.82
N ILE A 68 10.22 -10.88 -1.12
CA ILE A 68 10.28 -9.66 -0.31
C ILE A 68 10.16 -8.38 -1.17
N GLU A 69 10.36 -8.46 -2.49
CA GLU A 69 10.18 -7.31 -3.40
C GLU A 69 8.71 -6.92 -3.55
N ASN A 70 7.77 -7.82 -3.21
CA ASN A 70 6.36 -7.47 -3.12
C ASN A 70 6.13 -6.58 -1.89
N LYS A 71 5.65 -5.36 -2.10
CA LYS A 71 5.52 -4.33 -1.04
C LYS A 71 4.58 -4.73 0.08
N ILE A 72 3.49 -5.44 -0.24
CA ILE A 72 2.52 -5.90 0.75
C ILE A 72 3.18 -6.94 1.66
N ILE A 73 3.93 -7.88 1.07
CA ILE A 73 4.72 -8.85 1.84
C ILE A 73 5.83 -8.15 2.65
N SER A 74 6.56 -7.23 2.04
CA SER A 74 7.63 -6.48 2.69
C SER A 74 7.13 -5.74 3.92
N LYS A 75 6.06 -4.95 3.77
CA LYS A 75 5.45 -4.22 4.87
C LYS A 75 4.92 -5.15 5.95
N ALA A 76 4.24 -6.23 5.59
CA ALA A 76 3.78 -7.22 6.56
C ALA A 76 4.94 -7.76 7.41
N VAL A 77 6.10 -8.03 6.81
CA VAL A 77 7.30 -8.48 7.53
C VAL A 77 7.85 -7.40 8.45
N TYR A 78 7.95 -6.14 7.98
CA TYR A 78 8.44 -5.03 8.80
C TYR A 78 7.51 -4.72 9.97
N ASP A 79 6.21 -4.61 9.73
CA ASP A 79 5.21 -4.40 10.78
C ASP A 79 5.25 -5.55 11.80
N LYS A 80 5.42 -6.80 11.36
CA LYS A 80 5.59 -7.96 12.24
C LYS A 80 6.90 -7.89 13.04
N PHE A 81 7.97 -7.39 12.44
CA PHE A 81 9.26 -7.21 13.10
C PHE A 81 9.17 -6.15 14.21
N GLU A 82 8.58 -4.99 13.91
CA GLU A 82 8.45 -3.87 14.86
C GLU A 82 7.41 -4.13 15.94
N ASN A 83 6.22 -4.56 15.55
CA ASN A 83 5.07 -4.67 16.45
C ASN A 83 4.90 -6.08 17.03
N LYS A 84 5.70 -7.06 16.59
CA LYS A 84 5.60 -8.49 16.96
C LYS A 84 4.30 -9.18 16.51
N PHE A 85 3.33 -8.44 15.96
CA PHE A 85 2.09 -8.94 15.40
C PHE A 85 1.71 -8.18 14.13
N ILE A 86 0.84 -8.77 13.31
CA ILE A 86 0.14 -8.10 12.20
C ILE A 86 -1.31 -8.61 12.14
N SER A 87 -2.20 -7.82 11.52
CA SER A 87 -3.57 -8.25 11.19
C SER A 87 -3.60 -8.90 9.81
N ARG A 88 -3.92 -10.19 9.72
CA ARG A 88 -4.02 -10.91 8.44
C ARG A 88 -5.06 -10.26 7.52
N ASP A 89 -6.25 -9.99 8.04
CA ASP A 89 -7.38 -9.50 7.25
C ASP A 89 -7.07 -8.15 6.60
N TYR A 90 -6.33 -7.29 7.31
CA TYR A 90 -5.83 -6.03 6.79
C TYR A 90 -4.96 -6.24 5.52
N TYR A 91 -4.01 -7.17 5.58
CA TYR A 91 -3.09 -7.43 4.47
C TYR A 91 -3.73 -8.21 3.31
N LEU A 92 -4.70 -9.08 3.60
CA LEU A 92 -5.47 -9.75 2.56
C LEU A 92 -6.36 -8.78 1.78
N ASN A 93 -7.01 -7.84 2.46
CA ASN A 93 -7.79 -6.78 1.81
C ASN A 93 -6.90 -5.90 0.91
N LEU A 94 -5.65 -5.63 1.30
CA LEU A 94 -4.69 -4.92 0.44
C LEU A 94 -4.33 -5.71 -0.81
N LEU A 95 -4.14 -7.02 -0.70
CA LEU A 95 -3.90 -7.87 -1.87
C LEU A 95 -5.09 -7.89 -2.81
N GLU A 96 -6.30 -8.01 -2.25
CA GLU A 96 -7.54 -8.03 -3.01
C GLU A 96 -7.75 -6.71 -3.76
N LYS A 97 -7.53 -5.56 -3.10
CA LYS A 97 -7.53 -4.23 -3.75
C LYS A 97 -6.50 -4.11 -4.88
N CYS A 98 -5.36 -4.80 -4.80
CA CYS A 98 -4.36 -4.80 -5.88
C CYS A 98 -4.71 -5.77 -7.01
N GLU A 99 -5.41 -6.87 -6.71
CA GLU A 99 -5.86 -7.89 -7.67
C GLU A 99 -7.14 -7.46 -8.42
N GLU A 100 -8.03 -6.69 -7.77
CA GLU A 100 -9.31 -6.20 -8.31
C GLU A 100 -9.18 -5.02 -9.31
N LYS A 101 -7.97 -4.55 -9.61
CA LYS A 101 -7.70 -3.42 -10.54
C LYS A 101 -7.88 -3.79 -12.03
N ASP A 102 -8.99 -4.45 -12.37
CA ASP A 102 -9.52 -4.52 -13.72
C ASP A 102 -10.69 -3.53 -13.86
N ILE A 103 -10.32 -2.27 -14.16
CA ILE A 103 -10.98 -1.28 -15.01
C ILE A 103 -12.54 -1.30 -14.99
N ASN A 104 -13.17 -0.26 -14.39
CA ASN A 104 -14.47 0.37 -14.79
C ASN A 104 -15.34 0.91 -13.63
N ASN A 105 -14.79 1.71 -12.71
CA ASN A 105 -15.62 2.49 -11.80
C ASN A 105 -15.20 3.97 -11.79
N ILE A 106 -15.41 4.64 -12.92
CA ILE A 106 -15.65 6.08 -12.92
C ILE A 106 -17.02 6.28 -12.26
N PRO A 107 -17.21 7.27 -11.37
CA PRO A 107 -18.52 7.54 -10.79
C PRO A 107 -19.53 7.73 -11.92
N LYS A 108 -20.49 6.81 -12.03
CA LYS A 108 -21.63 6.99 -12.95
C LYS A 108 -22.31 8.30 -12.54
N SER A 109 -22.35 9.24 -13.48
CA SER A 109 -23.04 10.53 -13.42
C SER A 109 -22.66 11.44 -12.25
N ILE A 110 -21.68 12.32 -12.48
CA ILE A 110 -21.71 13.64 -11.85
C ILE A 110 -22.64 14.49 -12.72
N ASP A 111 -23.94 14.40 -12.48
CA ASP A 111 -24.92 15.22 -13.19
C ASP A 111 -24.51 16.71 -13.09
N ASP A 112 -24.62 17.42 -14.21
CA ASP A 112 -24.22 18.82 -14.43
C ASP A 112 -22.72 19.14 -14.45
N TYR A 113 -21.82 18.15 -14.43
CA TYR A 113 -20.36 18.38 -14.58
C TYR A 113 -19.77 17.60 -15.76
N TYR A 114 -18.92 18.27 -16.53
CA TYR A 114 -18.15 17.65 -17.61
C TYR A 114 -16.72 17.35 -17.16
N PHE A 115 -16.13 16.31 -17.74
CA PHE A 115 -14.73 15.97 -17.52
C PHE A 115 -13.81 17.09 -18.06
N TYR A 116 -12.95 17.63 -17.19
CA TYR A 116 -11.99 18.66 -17.56
C TYR A 116 -10.63 18.04 -17.92
N LYS A 117 -9.96 17.41 -16.96
CA LYS A 117 -8.66 16.74 -17.15
C LYS A 117 -8.32 15.80 -16.01
N SER A 118 -7.40 14.87 -16.26
CA SER A 118 -6.73 14.09 -15.22
C SER A 118 -5.25 14.47 -15.13
N ILE A 119 -4.67 14.40 -13.94
CA ILE A 119 -3.24 14.67 -13.73
C ILE A 119 -2.62 13.68 -12.76
N PHE A 120 -1.32 13.47 -12.91
CA PHE A 120 -0.51 12.78 -11.92
C PHE A 120 -0.06 13.77 -10.84
N LEU A 121 -0.34 13.46 -9.58
CA LEU A 121 0.14 14.25 -8.46
C LEU A 121 1.67 14.18 -8.32
N ARG A 122 2.26 15.27 -7.82
CA ARG A 122 3.66 15.34 -7.40
C ARG A 122 3.79 15.21 -5.89
N GLY A 123 4.96 14.82 -5.43
CA GLY A 123 5.26 14.69 -4.00
C GLY A 123 4.56 13.52 -3.29
N VAL A 124 3.95 12.60 -4.04
CA VAL A 124 3.26 11.40 -3.52
C VAL A 124 4.21 10.35 -2.93
N HIS A 125 5.50 10.43 -3.26
CA HIS A 125 6.53 9.51 -2.81
C HIS A 125 6.98 9.76 -1.35
N LEU A 126 6.63 10.91 -0.76
CA LEU A 126 6.97 11.21 0.63
C LEU A 126 6.24 10.23 1.56
N SER A 127 6.96 9.69 2.55
CA SER A 127 6.51 8.56 3.39
C SER A 127 5.09 8.73 3.92
N ASP A 128 4.79 9.83 4.60
CA ASP A 128 3.47 10.06 5.21
C ASP A 128 2.33 10.11 4.19
N ARG A 129 2.60 10.66 3.00
CA ARG A 129 1.59 10.78 1.93
C ARG A 129 1.38 9.46 1.22
N LYS A 130 2.48 8.76 0.98
CA LYS A 130 2.50 7.44 0.40
C LYS A 130 1.78 6.45 1.28
N GLU A 131 2.03 6.47 2.59
CA GLU A 131 1.32 5.66 3.57
C GLU A 131 -0.19 5.91 3.47
N LYS A 132 -0.62 7.17 3.52
CA LYS A 132 -2.05 7.53 3.34
C LYS A 132 -2.63 7.04 2.03
N LEU A 133 -1.94 7.26 0.92
CA LEU A 133 -2.38 6.81 -0.40
C LEU A 133 -2.50 5.28 -0.49
N ILE A 134 -1.66 4.53 0.22
CA ILE A 134 -1.72 3.07 0.25
C ILE A 134 -2.85 2.58 1.14
N PHE A 135 -3.03 3.17 2.31
CA PHE A 135 -3.81 2.56 3.38
C PHE A 135 -5.17 3.19 3.62
N GLU A 136 -5.35 4.45 3.23
CA GLU A 136 -6.52 5.24 3.62
C GLU A 136 -7.33 5.73 2.43
N VAL A 137 -6.64 6.22 1.40
CA VAL A 137 -7.28 6.80 0.21
C VAL A 137 -7.75 5.70 -0.74
N ASN A 138 -8.99 5.80 -1.21
CA ASN A 138 -9.57 4.91 -2.20
C ASN A 138 -9.85 5.65 -3.51
N GLU A 139 -9.96 4.88 -4.60
CA GLU A 139 -10.50 5.40 -5.85
C GLU A 139 -11.92 5.93 -5.63
N ASN A 140 -12.27 6.98 -6.36
CA ASN A 140 -13.49 7.76 -6.24
C ASN A 140 -13.64 8.58 -4.95
N ASP A 141 -12.65 8.58 -4.07
CA ASP A 141 -12.65 9.51 -2.95
C ASP A 141 -12.56 10.95 -3.45
N SER A 142 -13.38 11.82 -2.84
CA SER A 142 -13.35 13.25 -3.12
C SER A 142 -12.08 13.88 -2.58
N VAL A 143 -11.50 14.78 -3.37
CA VAL A 143 -10.34 15.58 -2.98
C VAL A 143 -10.61 17.06 -3.23
N ARG A 144 -9.85 17.92 -2.56
CA ARG A 144 -9.93 19.37 -2.74
C ARG A 144 -8.57 19.97 -3.06
N LEU A 145 -8.59 21.07 -3.79
CA LEU A 145 -7.43 21.91 -4.06
C LEU A 145 -7.33 23.03 -3.04
N VAL A 146 -6.12 23.27 -2.53
CA VAL A 146 -5.84 24.37 -1.62
C VAL A 146 -4.56 25.07 -2.08
N ALA A 147 -4.64 26.38 -2.33
CA ALA A 147 -3.46 27.19 -2.62
C ALA A 147 -2.54 27.27 -1.39
N GLU A 148 -1.23 27.20 -1.61
CA GLU A 148 -0.22 27.29 -0.56
C GLU A 148 0.76 28.45 -0.84
N PRO A 149 0.31 29.72 -0.72
CA PRO A 149 1.13 30.89 -1.09
C PRO A 149 2.39 31.08 -0.26
N ASN A 150 2.45 30.44 0.92
CA ASN A 150 3.59 30.46 1.84
C ASN A 150 4.53 29.27 1.68
N ASN A 151 4.34 28.44 0.63
CA ASN A 151 5.22 27.32 0.36
C ASN A 151 6.66 27.82 0.08
N VAL A 152 7.64 27.16 0.69
CA VAL A 152 9.05 27.58 0.67
C VAL A 152 9.69 27.41 -0.71
N PHE A 153 9.16 26.50 -1.54
CA PHE A 153 9.74 26.13 -2.83
C PHE A 153 9.02 26.78 -4.02
N ASP A 154 7.69 26.92 -3.94
CA ASP A 154 6.86 27.45 -5.03
C ASP A 154 5.65 28.21 -4.46
N LYS A 155 5.62 29.54 -4.64
CA LYS A 155 4.52 30.39 -4.15
C LYS A 155 3.19 30.13 -4.85
N ASP A 156 3.23 29.51 -6.03
CA ASP A 156 2.03 29.16 -6.78
C ASP A 156 1.62 27.69 -6.54
N ALA A 157 2.23 27.02 -5.55
CA ALA A 157 1.91 25.64 -5.22
C ALA A 157 0.43 25.47 -4.85
N ILE A 158 -0.17 24.41 -5.40
CA ILE A 158 -1.53 23.98 -5.07
C ILE A 158 -1.43 22.57 -4.53
N LYS A 159 -1.73 22.40 -3.24
CA LYS A 159 -1.80 21.08 -2.62
C LYS A 159 -3.16 20.44 -2.89
N VAL A 160 -3.13 19.12 -2.99
CA VAL A 160 -4.33 18.27 -3.09
C VAL A 160 -4.53 17.59 -1.75
N GLU A 161 -5.72 17.79 -1.17
CA GLU A 161 -6.08 17.25 0.13
C GLU A 161 -7.22 16.25 0.04
N TRP A 162 -7.07 15.17 0.81
CA TRP A 162 -8.10 14.20 1.13
C TRP A 162 -8.27 14.21 2.65
N ASN A 163 -9.50 14.35 3.15
CA ASN A 163 -9.78 14.46 4.59
C ASN A 163 -8.84 15.43 5.33
N GLU A 164 -8.78 16.68 4.85
CA GLU A 164 -7.95 17.78 5.40
C GLU A 164 -6.44 17.53 5.39
N THR A 165 -6.01 16.46 4.73
CA THR A 165 -4.63 16.01 4.74
C THR A 165 -4.04 16.02 3.34
N THR A 166 -2.84 16.56 3.20
CA THR A 166 -2.16 16.63 1.90
C THR A 166 -1.75 15.24 1.41
N ILE A 167 -2.21 14.86 0.22
CA ILE A 167 -1.84 13.61 -0.45
C ILE A 167 -0.88 13.84 -1.63
N GLY A 168 -0.76 15.08 -2.10
CA GLY A 168 0.18 15.46 -3.14
C GLY A 168 0.01 16.90 -3.58
N TYR A 169 0.65 17.26 -4.69
CA TYR A 169 0.59 18.60 -5.30
C TYR A 169 0.22 18.51 -6.77
N ILE A 170 -0.43 19.58 -7.25
CA ILE A 170 -0.52 19.86 -8.69
C ILE A 170 0.90 20.05 -9.23
N PRO A 171 1.26 19.45 -10.38
CA PRO A 171 2.54 19.71 -11.04
C PRO A 171 2.72 21.21 -11.33
N SER A 172 3.92 21.74 -11.13
CA SER A 172 4.21 23.17 -11.29
C SER A 172 3.93 23.66 -12.72
N GLU A 173 4.11 22.79 -13.72
CA GLU A 173 3.76 23.09 -15.12
C GLU A 173 2.25 23.31 -15.35
N SER A 174 1.40 22.91 -14.39
CA SER A 174 -0.07 23.00 -14.48
C SER A 174 -0.68 24.01 -13.50
N THR A 175 0.06 24.56 -12.54
CA THR A 175 -0.51 25.39 -11.46
C THR A 175 -1.26 26.61 -11.98
N PHE A 176 -0.78 27.24 -13.07
CA PHE A 176 -1.44 28.39 -13.69
C PHE A 176 -2.90 28.11 -14.08
N ASP A 177 -3.16 26.96 -14.71
CA ASP A 177 -4.52 26.57 -15.11
C ASP A 177 -5.38 26.23 -13.90
N PHE A 178 -4.78 25.62 -12.88
CA PHE A 178 -5.49 25.20 -11.67
C PHE A 178 -5.79 26.35 -10.70
N HIS A 179 -5.04 27.46 -10.75
CA HIS A 179 -5.41 28.67 -10.01
C HIS A 179 -6.73 29.26 -10.50
N LYS A 180 -7.02 29.16 -11.80
CA LYS A 180 -8.35 29.51 -12.33
C LYS A 180 -9.42 28.54 -11.82
N LEU A 181 -9.08 27.25 -11.71
CA LEU A 181 -9.99 26.22 -11.22
C LEU A 181 -10.39 26.45 -9.75
N LEU A 182 -9.49 26.99 -8.91
CA LEU A 182 -9.79 27.32 -7.50
C LEU A 182 -10.96 28.30 -7.34
N HIS A 183 -11.26 29.10 -8.36
CA HIS A 183 -12.35 30.06 -8.38
C HIS A 183 -13.60 29.56 -9.11
N SER A 184 -13.60 28.30 -9.58
CA SER A 184 -14.68 27.68 -10.33
C SER A 184 -15.45 26.67 -9.48
N ASP A 185 -16.67 26.33 -9.89
CA ASP A 185 -17.40 25.19 -9.32
C ASP A 185 -16.84 23.89 -9.94
N TYR A 186 -15.95 23.23 -9.21
CA TYR A 186 -15.29 22.00 -9.64
C TYR A 186 -15.55 20.84 -8.67
N LYS A 187 -15.44 19.63 -9.18
CA LYS A 187 -15.31 18.42 -8.37
C LYS A 187 -14.04 17.68 -8.77
N ALA A 188 -13.38 17.06 -7.80
CA ALA A 188 -12.14 16.33 -8.02
C ALA A 188 -12.16 15.02 -7.26
N PHE A 189 -11.72 13.95 -7.92
CA PHE A 189 -11.75 12.61 -7.35
C PHE A 189 -10.44 11.87 -7.64
N VAL A 190 -10.05 11.00 -6.72
CA VAL A 190 -8.99 10.03 -6.95
C VAL A 190 -9.45 9.09 -8.05
N TYR A 191 -8.76 9.12 -9.18
CA TYR A 191 -9.09 8.26 -10.32
C TYR A 191 -8.44 6.90 -10.21
N ASP A 192 -7.13 6.90 -9.93
CA ASP A 192 -6.34 5.67 -9.83
C ASP A 192 -5.11 5.93 -8.96
N ILE A 193 -4.71 4.90 -8.22
CA ILE A 193 -3.47 4.88 -7.45
C ILE A 193 -2.63 3.71 -7.95
N GLN A 194 -1.60 4.01 -8.73
CA GLN A 194 -0.78 2.99 -9.37
C GLN A 194 0.43 2.66 -8.51
N TYR A 195 0.66 1.36 -8.37
CA TYR A 195 1.82 0.82 -7.67
C TYR A 195 2.72 0.11 -8.67
N SER A 196 3.90 0.69 -8.92
CA SER A 196 4.89 0.05 -9.79
C SER A 196 6.05 -0.56 -8.99
N ARG A 197 6.87 -1.34 -9.70
CA ARG A 197 8.11 -1.94 -9.17
C ARG A 197 9.05 -0.82 -8.65
N TYR A 198 9.90 -1.13 -7.68
CA TYR A 198 10.83 -0.15 -7.05
C TYR A 198 10.16 0.94 -6.21
N ASP A 199 9.11 0.57 -5.49
CA ASP A 199 8.57 1.44 -4.44
C ASP A 199 7.97 2.78 -4.91
N ARG A 200 7.77 2.92 -6.23
CA ARG A 200 7.08 4.06 -6.83
C ARG A 200 5.57 3.93 -6.65
N ILE A 201 4.96 5.05 -6.30
CA ILE A 201 3.52 5.23 -6.22
C ILE A 201 3.18 6.42 -7.12
N GLU A 202 2.11 6.28 -7.88
CA GLU A 202 1.55 7.35 -8.68
C GLU A 202 0.08 7.50 -8.28
N CYS A 203 -0.39 8.74 -8.14
CA CYS A 203 -1.79 9.02 -7.85
C CYS A 203 -2.31 9.94 -8.94
N ILE A 204 -3.39 9.52 -9.58
CA ILE A 204 -4.06 10.25 -10.64
C ILE A 204 -5.34 10.85 -10.07
N ILE A 205 -5.53 12.15 -10.24
CA ILE A 205 -6.77 12.85 -9.88
C ILE A 205 -7.47 13.28 -11.15
N SER A 206 -8.78 13.03 -11.22
CA SER A 206 -9.65 13.51 -12.29
C SER A 206 -10.47 14.72 -11.80
N PHE A 207 -10.52 15.75 -12.63
CA PHE A 207 -11.21 17.01 -12.37
C PHE A 207 -12.40 17.17 -13.30
N TYR A 208 -13.48 17.69 -12.75
CA TYR A 208 -14.75 17.93 -13.42
C TYR A 208 -15.19 19.36 -13.16
N LEU A 209 -15.74 20.01 -14.18
CA LEU A 209 -16.22 21.37 -14.13
C LEU A 209 -17.72 21.40 -14.34
N LYS A 210 -18.42 22.27 -13.61
CA LYS A 210 -19.86 22.44 -13.81
C LYS A 210 -20.13 23.02 -15.21
N HIS A 211 -21.20 22.57 -15.86
CA HIS A 211 -21.72 23.21 -17.05
C HIS A 211 -22.13 24.65 -16.73
N GLU A 212 -21.66 25.60 -17.55
CA GLU A 212 -22.12 26.99 -17.53
C GLU A 212 -23.55 27.13 -18.11
#